data_AF-A0AAW3X419-F1
#
_entry.id   AF-A0AAW3X419-F1
#
_cell.length_a   1.000
_cell.length_b   1.000
_cell.length_c   1.000
_cell.angle_alpha   90.00
_cell.angle_beta   90.00
_cell.angle_gamma   90.00
#
_symmetry.space_group_name_H-M   'P 1'
#
loop_
_entity.id
_entity.type
_entity.pdbx_description
1 polymer ?
#
loop_
_entity_poly.entity_id
_entity_poly.type
_entity_poly.pdbx_seq_one_letter_code
_entity_poly.pdbx_strand_id
1 'polypeptide(L)' 'MARPSLAEKDILNPSEAIEYFVLSRRKFYDLLNNTDGEDFLAYYGERKLILRVAFEKYLLHHPELRRRG' A
#
# COMPACT_ATOMS: atom_id res chain seq x y z
N MET A 1 -18.59 3.55 17.91
CA MET A 1 -17.69 4.34 17.04
C MET A 1 -17.70 3.70 15.66
N ALA A 2 -17.98 4.46 14.60
CA ALA A 2 -17.86 3.96 13.24
C ALA A 2 -16.37 3.68 12.92
N ARG A 3 -16.07 2.60 12.18
CA ARG A 3 -14.72 2.41 11.68
C ARG A 3 -14.41 3.54 10.68
N PRO A 4 -13.29 4.25 10.81
CA PRO A 4 -12.91 5.27 9.83
C PRO A 4 -12.72 4.64 8.45
N SER A 5 -13.10 5.37 7.42
CA SER A 5 -12.90 4.95 6.02
C SER A 5 -11.41 4.86 5.70
N LEU A 6 -11.03 4.03 4.73
CA LEU A 6 -9.62 3.89 4.36
C LEU A 6 -9.02 5.18 3.79
N ALA A 7 -9.86 6.05 3.20
CA ALA A 7 -9.45 7.35 2.70
C ALA A 7 -9.00 8.32 3.81
N GLU A 8 -9.52 8.17 5.03
CA GLU A 8 -9.21 9.01 6.18
C GLU A 8 -7.96 8.55 6.93
N LYS A 9 -7.41 7.38 6.60
CA LYS A 9 -6.20 6.84 7.26
C LYS A 9 -4.94 7.30 6.56
N ASP A 10 -3.96 7.80 7.30
CA ASP A 10 -2.64 8.13 6.73
C ASP A 10 -1.75 6.89 6.54
N ILE A 11 -1.99 5.86 7.34
CA ILE A 11 -1.23 4.61 7.33
C ILE A 11 -2.19 3.44 7.10
N LEU A 12 -1.86 2.60 6.12
CA LEU A 12 -2.62 1.41 5.76
C LEU A 12 -1.78 0.16 6.04
N ASN A 13 -2.41 -0.92 6.48
CA ASN A 13 -1.76 -2.23 6.40
C ASN A 13 -1.78 -2.75 4.94
N PRO A 14 -1.01 -3.81 4.60
CA PRO A 14 -0.94 -4.30 3.23
C PRO A 14 -2.30 -4.69 2.62
N SER A 15 -3.18 -5.30 3.40
CA SER A 15 -4.52 -5.68 2.94
C SER A 15 -5.39 -4.46 2.64
N GLU A 16 -5.34 -3.44 3.49
CA GLU A 16 -6.04 -2.17 3.30
C GLU A 16 -5.52 -1.43 2.07
N ALA A 17 -4.21 -1.42 1.84
CA ALA A 17 -3.62 -0.82 0.65
C ALA A 17 -4.08 -1.52 -0.64
N ILE A 18 -4.15 -2.87 -0.62
CA ILE A 18 -4.67 -3.65 -1.76
C ILE A 18 -6.12 -3.27 -2.08
N GLU A 19 -6.96 -3.16 -1.06
CA GLU A 19 -8.38 -2.82 -1.22
C GLU A 19 -8.54 -1.37 -1.71
N TYR A 20 -7.88 -0.43 -1.05
CA TYR A 20 -8.00 1.00 -1.34
C TYR A 20 -7.47 1.36 -2.73
N PHE A 21 -6.29 0.87 -3.12
CA PHE A 21 -5.67 1.19 -4.41
C PHE A 21 -6.01 0.18 -5.52
N VAL A 22 -6.85 -0.82 -5.24
CA VAL A 22 -7.27 -1.86 -6.20
C VAL A 22 -6.05 -2.59 -6.82
N LEU A 23 -5.17 -3.09 -5.95
CA LEU A 23 -3.89 -3.69 -6.36
C LEU A 23 -4.03 -5.17 -6.72
N SER A 24 -3.14 -5.65 -7.57
CA SER A 24 -2.91 -7.08 -7.70
C SER A 24 -2.19 -7.59 -6.44
N ARG A 25 -2.83 -8.51 -5.71
CA ARG A 25 -2.26 -9.09 -4.47
C ARG A 25 -0.86 -9.67 -4.72
N ARG A 26 -0.70 -10.45 -5.79
CA ARG A 26 0.57 -11.09 -6.14
C ARG A 26 1.66 -10.04 -6.34
N LYS A 27 1.45 -9.08 -7.26
CA LYS A 27 2.45 -8.05 -7.57
C LYS A 27 2.78 -7.18 -6.36
N PHE A 28 1.79 -6.88 -5.53
CA PHE A 28 2.02 -6.06 -4.35
C PHE A 28 2.83 -6.78 -3.27
N TYR A 29 2.56 -8.06 -2.99
CA TYR A 29 3.41 -8.82 -2.08
C TYR A 29 4.80 -9.11 -2.66
N ASP A 30 4.90 -9.32 -3.97
CA ASP A 30 6.20 -9.42 -4.66
C ASP A 30 6.99 -8.12 -4.46
N LEU A 31 6.37 -6.94 -4.62
CA LEU A 31 6.98 -5.64 -4.32
C LEU A 31 7.42 -5.57 -2.86
N LEU A 32 6.53 -5.84 -1.91
CA LEU A 32 6.87 -5.76 -0.48
C LEU A 32 7.99 -6.72 -0.07
N ASN A 33 8.14 -7.87 -0.70
CA ASN A 33 9.22 -8.81 -0.37
C ASN A 33 10.56 -8.42 -0.99
N ASN A 34 10.54 -7.78 -2.16
CA ASN A 34 11.75 -7.42 -2.91
C ASN A 34 12.21 -5.99 -2.66
N THR A 35 11.45 -5.23 -1.88
CA THR A 35 11.73 -3.83 -1.62
C THR A 35 11.86 -3.56 -0.13
N ASP A 36 12.93 -2.86 0.22
CA ASP A 36 13.18 -2.34 1.55
C ASP A 36 13.56 -0.86 1.45
N GLY A 37 13.07 -0.05 2.39
CA GLY A 37 13.43 1.37 2.49
C GLY A 37 12.76 2.35 1.52
N GLU A 38 11.66 1.98 0.85
CA GLU A 38 10.88 2.96 0.08
C GLU A 38 10.21 4.00 0.98
N ASP A 39 10.08 5.23 0.48
CA ASP A 39 9.48 6.35 1.23
C ASP A 39 8.03 6.10 1.66
N PHE A 40 7.33 5.17 1.00
CA PHE A 40 5.98 4.79 1.38
C PHE A 40 5.91 3.65 2.40
N LEU A 41 7.04 3.03 2.75
CA LEU A 41 7.10 1.87 3.61
C LEU A 41 7.48 2.28 5.04
N ALA A 42 6.62 1.96 6.00
CA ALA A 42 6.86 2.13 7.41
C ALA A 42 6.92 0.78 8.12
N TYR A 43 7.67 0.71 9.21
CA TYR A 43 7.88 -0.51 9.98
C TYR A 43 7.38 -0.36 11.41
N TYR A 44 6.55 -1.30 11.85
CA TYR A 44 6.15 -1.45 13.25
C TYR A 44 6.52 -2.85 13.74
N GLY A 45 7.74 -2.98 14.26
CA GLY A 45 8.38 -4.28 14.46
C GLY A 45 8.56 -4.98 13.11
N GLU A 46 8.12 -6.23 13.02
CA GLU A 46 8.16 -7.03 11.79
C GLU A 46 7.05 -6.67 10.78
N ARG A 47 6.11 -5.81 11.18
CA ARG A 47 4.95 -5.47 10.33
C ARG A 47 5.31 -4.33 9.38
N LYS A 48 5.12 -4.58 8.08
CA LYS A 48 5.14 -3.56 7.03
C LYS A 48 3.81 -2.80 7.01
N LEU A 49 3.90 -1.48 6.99
CA LEU A 49 2.80 -0.52 6.88
C LEU A 49 3.06 0.42 5.70
N ILE A 50 1.99 0.97 5.13
CA ILE A 50 2.01 1.77 3.90
C ILE A 50 1.54 3.19 4.21
N LEU A 51 2.40 4.18 3.99
CA LEU A 51 2.03 5.58 4.04
C LEU A 51 1.20 5.91 2.80
N ARG A 52 -0.10 6.17 2.99
CA ARG A 52 -1.09 6.27 1.91
C ARG A 52 -0.68 7.30 0.85
N VAL A 53 -0.33 8.51 1.27
CA VAL A 53 0.00 9.62 0.36
C VAL A 53 1.30 9.38 -0.40
N ALA A 54 2.31 8.79 0.24
CA ALA A 54 3.57 8.46 -0.44
C ALA A 54 3.36 7.34 -1.46
N PHE A 55 2.59 6.31 -1.10
CA PHE A 55 2.28 5.21 -2.01
C PHE A 55 1.40 5.65 -3.19
N GLU A 56 0.48 6.59 -2.98
CA GLU A 56 -0.32 7.17 -4.06
C GLU A 56 0.57 7.84 -5.12
N LYS A 57 1.59 8.60 -4.70
CA LYS A 57 2.58 9.19 -5.61
C LYS A 57 3.41 8.12 -6.32
N TYR A 58 3.84 7.09 -5.60
CA TYR A 58 4.56 5.96 -6.19
C TYR A 58 3.74 5.29 -7.30
N LEU A 59 2.44 5.05 -7.07
CA LEU A 59 1.57 4.41 -8.06
C LEU A 59 1.36 5.23 -9.34
N LEU A 60 1.60 6.55 -9.34
CA LEU A 60 1.56 7.35 -10.57
C LEU A 60 2.63 6.91 -11.58
N HIS A 61 3.75 6.40 -11.09
CA HIS A 61 4.86 5.89 -11.90
C HIS A 61 4.82 4.37 -12.09
N HIS A 62 4.00 3.66 -11.31
CA HIS A 62 3.91 2.19 -11.28
C HIS A 62 2.47 1.67 -11.52
N PRO A 63 1.81 2.02 -12.64
CA PRO A 63 0.44 1.59 -12.93
C PRO A 63 0.31 0.07 -13.08
N GLU A 64 1.39 -0.65 -13.39
CA GLU A 64 1.43 -2.11 -13.51
C GLU A 64 1.05 -2.85 -12.23
N LEU A 65 1.14 -2.21 -11.07
CA LEU A 65 0.76 -2.80 -9.77
C LEU A 65 -0.76 -2.92 -9.59
N ARG A 66 -1.54 -2.09 -10.31
CA ARG A 66 -3.01 -2.12 -10.26
C ARG A 66 -3.54 -3.35 -11.01
N ARG A 67 -4.73 -3.81 -10.62
CA ARG A 67 -5.45 -4.80 -11.43
C ARG A 67 -5.83 -4.15 -12.75
N ARG A 68 -5.51 -4.79 -13.87
CA ARG A 68 -6.23 -4.52 -15.13
C ARG A 68 -7.63 -5.10 -14.93
N GLY A 69 -8.65 -4.25 -15.09
CA GLY A 69 -10.03 -4.70 -15.21
C GLY A 69 -10.21 -5.60 -16.43
#